data_AF-A0A5J4VXI3-F1
#
_entry.id   AF-A0A5J4VXI3-F1
#
_cell.length_a   1.000
_cell.length_b   1.000
_cell.length_c   1.000
_cell.angle_alpha   90.00
_cell.angle_beta   90.00
_cell.angle_gamma   90.00
#
_symmetry.space_group_name_H-M   'P 1'
#
loop_
_entity.id
_entity.type
_entity.pdbx_description
1 polymer ?
#
loop_
_entity_poly.entity_id
_entity_poly.type
_entity_poly.pdbx_seq_one_letter_code
_entity_poly.pdbx_strand_id
1 'polypeptide(L)'
;MHDMEDKQTKGSGSTQLGITFRIRFSKATKEHELSKAFLSQAYMHLSRENMDLEQIMNLIDNAIIHERESRYIYEDLMKQNPNSTTVLRGFGALLRDIYRDDETALLMFNQATTIEEENINATVDITALADNQSQMQRSARSQHPGSIASKRSDGKSINSTSNQKKKKKKSSNKSSIVIDLSEDKSNLIPGFLQLILICLLLITICLLISFILVFNTYTSSKKAVITINACSRIMQQAYDIFIYCKYYGLRDDESEGIQDLTEVSFIPSMDTVKYLITQTLEKMSSTINEGYINTEDRDIFKKWEGEYINQTLGNYNHDSSGNSQISSMWQEPGNFIDIIASISNIANDMVGTAWVTQLDRCKNLFFYMRANIPVTIVEVAKMIGVEFCDSADKKAIVSVVVSVILGFVALVVPLAVNVLQFVYTIRKLKHERHQVFFTFVNAPKSEYLNLKKRLDDVDKEEEDGDEQTFKTETRSHIQELEKSQENMNDNDEQKTTKKKKDEKLNKNEDNLLLDDNFDEELNSNENDKTQELEANNNKIDRNQMKGQSSKDRNDEIGEEDKENNQIEKEEALMKKINDISSFIPIRFFIRAILGFALIFSFSLAFTIIAVYASLAAVQ
;
A
#
# COMPACT_ATOMS: atom_id res chain seq x y z
N MET A 1 7.55 -10.03 -43.07
CA MET A 1 8.62 -11.03 -43.30
C MET A 1 8.77 -11.87 -42.03
N HIS A 2 7.66 -12.49 -41.62
CA HIS A 2 7.47 -13.10 -40.29
C HIS A 2 6.57 -14.35 -40.42
N ASP A 3 6.85 -15.19 -41.40
CA ASP A 3 6.14 -16.45 -41.64
C ASP A 3 7.13 -17.48 -42.20
N MET A 4 7.97 -18.03 -41.32
CA MET A 4 8.73 -19.24 -41.62
C MET A 4 9.28 -19.91 -40.34
N GLU A 5 8.44 -20.20 -39.36
CA GLU A 5 8.92 -20.91 -38.15
C GLU A 5 7.88 -21.84 -37.49
N ASP A 6 6.96 -22.43 -38.25
CA ASP A 6 5.86 -23.18 -37.62
C ASP A 6 5.55 -24.58 -38.19
N LYS A 7 6.55 -25.26 -38.76
CA LYS A 7 6.39 -26.68 -39.16
C LYS A 7 7.63 -27.54 -38.96
N GLN A 8 8.08 -27.72 -37.72
CA GLN A 8 8.88 -28.92 -37.39
C GLN A 8 9.00 -29.25 -35.89
N THR A 9 7.94 -29.65 -35.20
CA THR A 9 8.08 -30.36 -33.89
C THR A 9 6.81 -31.13 -33.50
N LYS A 10 6.52 -32.23 -34.19
CA LYS A 10 5.70 -33.32 -33.63
C LYS A 10 6.59 -34.56 -33.51
N GLY A 11 7.40 -34.58 -32.45
CA GLY A 11 8.35 -35.67 -32.15
C GLY A 11 9.48 -35.33 -31.17
N SER A 12 9.57 -34.11 -30.65
CA SER A 12 10.75 -33.62 -29.89
C SER A 12 10.42 -33.09 -28.48
N GLY A 13 9.47 -33.71 -27.78
CA GLY A 13 9.14 -33.32 -26.40
C GLY A 13 10.20 -33.72 -25.36
N SER A 14 10.85 -34.88 -25.53
CA SER A 14 11.85 -35.38 -24.58
C SER A 14 13.20 -34.63 -24.68
N THR A 15 13.59 -34.23 -25.90
CA THR A 15 14.86 -33.53 -26.16
C THR A 15 14.87 -32.11 -25.59
N GLN A 16 13.73 -31.40 -25.68
CA GLN A 16 13.62 -30.01 -25.22
C GLN A 16 13.61 -29.91 -23.68
N LEU A 17 12.98 -30.88 -23.00
CA LEU A 17 13.04 -31.03 -21.55
C LEU A 17 14.48 -31.31 -21.07
N GLY A 18 15.22 -32.17 -21.78
CA GLY A 18 16.63 -32.46 -21.45
C GLY A 18 17.58 -31.27 -21.64
N ILE A 19 17.40 -30.48 -22.69
CA ILE A 19 18.19 -29.25 -22.93
C ILE A 19 17.91 -28.22 -21.84
N THR A 20 16.63 -28.00 -21.51
CA THR A 20 16.23 -27.05 -20.45
C THR A 20 16.80 -27.46 -19.09
N PHE A 21 16.77 -28.75 -18.77
CA PHE A 21 17.38 -29.30 -17.56
C PHE A 21 18.88 -29.01 -17.50
N ARG A 22 19.64 -29.32 -18.57
CA ARG A 22 21.10 -29.10 -18.60
C ARG A 22 21.47 -27.63 -18.46
N ILE A 23 20.74 -26.73 -19.12
CA ILE A 23 20.97 -25.28 -19.01
C ILE A 23 20.73 -24.80 -17.58
N ARG A 24 19.62 -25.22 -16.96
CA ARG A 24 19.30 -24.84 -15.57
C ARG A 24 20.29 -25.42 -14.58
N PHE A 25 20.69 -26.67 -14.75
CA PHE A 25 21.68 -27.32 -13.90
C PHE A 25 23.04 -26.61 -14.01
N SER A 26 23.53 -26.40 -15.23
CA SER A 26 24.77 -25.65 -15.47
C SER A 26 24.73 -24.24 -14.88
N LYS A 27 23.57 -23.56 -14.97
CA LYS A 27 23.38 -22.28 -14.29
C LYS A 27 23.50 -22.43 -12.77
N ALA A 28 22.80 -23.38 -12.15
CA ALA A 28 22.88 -23.60 -10.70
C ALA A 28 24.32 -23.89 -10.23
N THR A 29 25.06 -24.71 -10.97
CA THR A 29 26.48 -24.99 -10.72
C THR A 29 27.32 -23.73 -10.84
N LYS A 30 27.14 -22.93 -11.91
CA LYS A 30 27.85 -21.66 -12.07
C LYS A 30 27.60 -20.70 -10.91
N GLU A 31 26.35 -20.54 -10.50
CA GLU A 31 26.00 -19.68 -9.36
C GLU A 31 26.58 -20.22 -8.04
N HIS A 32 26.65 -21.54 -7.86
CA HIS A 32 27.32 -22.17 -6.71
C HIS A 32 28.81 -21.82 -6.68
N GLU A 33 29.51 -22.02 -7.79
CA GLU A 33 30.95 -21.73 -7.90
C GLU A 33 31.25 -20.25 -7.66
N LEU A 34 30.42 -19.33 -8.17
CA LEU A 34 30.56 -17.90 -7.92
C LEU A 34 30.39 -17.58 -6.43
N SER A 35 29.38 -18.15 -5.78
CA SER A 35 29.17 -17.98 -4.34
C SER A 35 30.39 -18.44 -3.54
N LYS A 36 30.91 -19.63 -3.86
CA LYS A 36 32.10 -20.21 -3.24
C LYS A 36 33.33 -19.33 -3.42
N ALA A 37 33.56 -18.82 -4.63
CA ALA A 37 34.69 -17.94 -4.94
C ALA A 37 34.65 -16.64 -4.13
N PHE A 38 33.48 -15.98 -4.08
CA PHE A 38 33.31 -14.76 -3.28
C PHE A 38 33.49 -15.01 -1.78
N LEU A 39 33.01 -16.15 -1.28
CA LEU A 39 33.19 -16.55 0.12
C LEU A 39 34.67 -16.82 0.45
N SER A 40 35.41 -17.51 -0.44
CA SER A 40 36.85 -17.73 -0.30
C SER A 40 37.64 -16.42 -0.27
N GLN A 41 37.29 -15.48 -1.15
CA GLN A 41 37.87 -14.13 -1.14
C GLN A 41 37.55 -13.39 0.18
N ALA A 42 36.30 -13.44 0.65
CA ALA A 42 35.93 -12.81 1.93
C ALA A 42 36.76 -13.36 3.11
N TYR A 43 36.92 -14.67 3.21
CA TYR A 43 37.78 -15.30 4.24
C TYR A 43 39.24 -14.89 4.13
N MET A 44 39.76 -14.75 2.90
CA MET A 44 41.10 -14.24 2.69
C MET A 44 41.25 -12.81 3.23
N HIS A 45 40.32 -11.91 2.95
CA HIS A 45 40.37 -10.53 3.44
C HIS A 45 40.22 -10.44 4.96
N LEU A 46 39.36 -11.26 5.57
CA LEU A 46 39.20 -11.36 7.03
C LEU A 46 40.46 -11.87 7.76
N SER A 47 41.29 -12.66 7.08
CA SER A 47 42.55 -13.16 7.65
C SER A 47 43.68 -12.10 7.67
N ARG A 48 43.53 -10.98 6.94
CA ARG A 48 44.56 -9.92 6.85
C ARG A 48 44.66 -9.09 8.14
N GLU A 49 45.77 -8.38 8.34
CA GLU A 49 45.94 -7.46 9.47
C GLU A 49 45.18 -6.14 9.26
N ASN A 50 45.18 -5.62 8.03
CA ASN A 50 44.39 -4.47 7.63
C ASN A 50 43.14 -4.95 6.90
N MET A 51 42.01 -5.00 7.62
CA MET A 51 40.73 -5.41 7.07
C MET A 51 40.03 -4.23 6.40
N ASP A 52 39.75 -4.36 5.10
CA ASP A 52 38.81 -3.49 4.40
C ASP A 52 37.39 -4.05 4.61
N LEU A 53 36.72 -3.50 5.61
CA LEU A 53 35.40 -3.97 6.04
C LEU A 53 34.33 -3.76 4.96
N GLU A 54 34.43 -2.72 4.14
CA GLU A 54 33.47 -2.44 3.08
C GLU A 54 33.63 -3.44 1.93
N GLN A 55 34.87 -3.74 1.54
CA GLN A 55 35.14 -4.78 0.55
C GLN A 55 34.70 -6.16 1.03
N ILE A 56 35.02 -6.54 2.27
CA ILE A 56 34.61 -7.82 2.86
C ILE A 56 33.08 -7.96 2.86
N MET A 57 32.37 -6.91 3.27
CA MET A 57 30.91 -6.87 3.29
C MET A 57 30.32 -7.10 1.88
N ASN A 58 30.85 -6.42 0.87
CA ASN A 58 30.41 -6.56 -0.52
C ASN A 58 30.65 -7.98 -1.06
N LEU A 59 31.79 -8.60 -0.74
CA LEU A 59 32.08 -9.99 -1.11
C LEU A 59 31.06 -10.96 -0.48
N ILE A 60 30.73 -10.79 0.80
CA ILE A 60 29.73 -11.61 1.49
C ILE A 60 28.34 -11.41 0.89
N ASP A 61 27.94 -10.16 0.59
CA ASP A 61 26.65 -9.87 -0.04
C ASP A 61 26.53 -10.55 -1.42
N ASN A 62 27.59 -10.51 -2.24
CA ASN A 62 27.61 -11.21 -3.52
C ASN A 62 27.57 -12.74 -3.35
N ALA A 63 28.30 -13.28 -2.38
CA ALA A 63 28.26 -14.71 -2.06
C ALA A 63 26.83 -15.17 -1.72
N ILE A 64 26.10 -14.40 -0.89
CA ILE A 64 24.71 -14.68 -0.52
C ILE A 64 23.75 -14.60 -1.72
N ILE A 65 23.93 -13.62 -2.61
CA ILE A 65 23.08 -13.48 -3.81
C ILE A 65 23.20 -14.70 -4.70
N HIS A 66 24.42 -15.12 -5.00
CA HIS A 66 24.72 -16.26 -5.85
C HIS A 66 24.34 -17.60 -5.20
N GLU A 67 24.55 -17.75 -3.89
CA GLU A 67 24.07 -18.88 -3.10
C GLU A 67 22.56 -19.04 -3.26
N ARG A 68 21.80 -17.98 -3.00
CA ARG A 68 20.34 -18.02 -3.02
C ARG A 68 19.79 -18.37 -4.39
N GLU A 69 20.39 -17.86 -5.46
CA GLU A 69 19.99 -18.18 -6.82
C GLU A 69 20.31 -19.65 -7.16
N SER A 70 21.49 -20.14 -6.79
CA SER A 70 21.88 -21.54 -6.93
C SER A 70 20.91 -22.47 -6.20
N ARG A 71 20.64 -22.20 -4.92
CA ARG A 71 19.70 -22.96 -4.08
C ARG A 71 18.30 -23.00 -4.69
N TYR A 72 17.77 -21.85 -5.11
CA TYR A 72 16.43 -21.78 -5.72
C TYR A 72 16.32 -22.67 -6.96
N ILE A 73 17.35 -22.67 -7.82
CA ILE A 73 17.36 -23.48 -9.04
C ILE A 73 17.49 -24.97 -8.70
N TYR A 74 18.37 -25.34 -7.76
CA TYR A 74 18.50 -26.75 -7.32
C TYR A 74 17.21 -27.27 -6.69
N GLU A 75 16.54 -26.50 -5.83
CA GLU A 75 15.26 -26.88 -5.24
C GLU A 75 14.17 -27.09 -6.30
N ASP A 76 14.10 -26.23 -7.33
CA ASP A 76 13.17 -26.39 -8.45
C ASP A 76 13.50 -27.64 -9.29
N LEU A 77 14.79 -27.87 -9.56
CA LEU A 77 15.24 -29.06 -10.29
C LEU A 77 14.97 -30.36 -9.53
N MET A 78 15.12 -30.38 -8.20
CA MET A 78 14.78 -31.54 -7.36
C MET A 78 13.28 -31.83 -7.35
N LYS A 79 12.41 -30.80 -7.35
CA LYS A 79 10.95 -30.98 -7.44
C LYS A 79 10.54 -31.60 -8.77
N GLN A 80 11.20 -31.19 -9.86
CA GLN A 80 10.92 -31.70 -11.20
C GLN A 80 11.55 -33.07 -11.46
N ASN A 81 12.74 -33.33 -10.89
CA ASN A 81 13.54 -34.54 -11.14
C ASN A 81 14.09 -35.12 -9.82
N PRO A 82 13.24 -35.71 -8.95
CA PRO A 82 13.63 -36.12 -7.59
C PRO A 82 14.66 -37.25 -7.55
N ASN A 83 14.80 -38.02 -8.64
CA ASN A 83 15.74 -39.15 -8.74
C ASN A 83 17.01 -38.79 -9.54
N SER A 84 17.22 -37.51 -9.87
CA SER A 84 18.41 -37.10 -10.61
C SER A 84 19.63 -37.10 -9.68
N THR A 85 20.55 -38.03 -9.91
CA THR A 85 21.76 -38.20 -9.08
C THR A 85 22.69 -37.00 -9.20
N THR A 86 22.75 -36.37 -10.38
CA THR A 86 23.52 -35.13 -10.62
C THR A 86 22.97 -33.95 -9.81
N VAL A 87 21.64 -33.79 -9.73
CA VAL A 87 21.02 -32.71 -8.93
C VAL A 87 21.22 -32.96 -7.43
N LEU A 88 21.05 -34.20 -6.97
CA LEU A 88 21.28 -34.56 -5.56
C LEU A 88 22.74 -34.30 -5.14
N ARG A 89 23.72 -34.64 -6.00
CA ARG A 89 25.14 -34.33 -5.73
C ARG A 89 25.42 -32.84 -5.77
N GLY A 90 24.92 -32.11 -6.77
CA GLY A 90 25.12 -30.67 -6.89
C GLY A 90 24.53 -29.90 -5.70
N PHE A 91 23.34 -30.28 -5.24
CA PHE A 91 22.74 -29.69 -4.05
C PHE A 91 23.44 -30.13 -2.75
N GLY A 92 23.87 -31.39 -2.64
CA GLY A 92 24.69 -31.87 -1.53
C GLY A 92 26.02 -31.12 -1.40
N ALA A 93 26.68 -30.82 -2.52
CA ALA A 93 27.89 -30.01 -2.55
C ALA A 93 27.63 -28.58 -2.04
N LEU A 94 26.54 -27.93 -2.48
CA LEU A 94 26.14 -26.62 -1.97
C LEU A 94 25.93 -26.61 -0.45
N LEU A 95 25.26 -27.64 0.09
CA LEU A 95 25.01 -27.77 1.53
C LEU A 95 26.30 -27.96 2.33
N ARG A 96 27.23 -28.76 1.81
CA ARG A 96 28.53 -28.98 2.45
C ARG A 96 29.40 -27.72 2.40
N ASP A 97 29.54 -27.13 1.22
CA ASP A 97 30.53 -26.09 0.95
C ASP A 97 30.13 -24.73 1.53
N ILE A 98 28.84 -24.38 1.47
CA ILE A 98 28.32 -23.08 1.93
C ILE A 98 27.64 -23.16 3.29
N TYR A 99 26.74 -24.13 3.49
CA TYR A 99 25.93 -24.24 4.72
C TYR A 99 26.61 -25.03 5.83
N ARG A 100 27.68 -25.78 5.51
CA ARG A 100 28.38 -26.68 6.43
C ARG A 100 27.48 -27.73 7.07
N ASP A 101 26.43 -28.14 6.36
CA ASP A 101 25.54 -29.22 6.78
C ASP A 101 26.06 -30.55 6.23
N ASP A 102 27.17 -31.02 6.81
CA ASP A 102 27.87 -32.23 6.39
C ASP A 102 26.97 -33.48 6.50
N GLU A 103 26.05 -33.51 7.47
CA GLU A 103 25.12 -34.63 7.68
C GLU A 103 24.07 -34.70 6.57
N THR A 104 23.39 -33.60 6.27
CA THR A 104 22.40 -33.56 5.19
C THR A 104 23.05 -33.75 3.82
N ALA A 105 24.23 -33.16 3.61
CA ALA A 105 25.02 -33.39 2.39
C ALA A 105 25.37 -34.88 2.22
N LEU A 106 25.81 -35.55 3.29
CA LEU A 106 26.10 -36.99 3.26
C LEU A 106 24.87 -37.84 2.96
N LEU A 107 23.70 -37.48 3.51
CA LEU A 107 22.44 -38.14 3.18
C LEU A 107 22.10 -38.00 1.68
N MET A 108 22.31 -36.81 1.10
CA MET A 108 22.12 -36.57 -0.33
C MET A 108 23.07 -37.39 -1.20
N PHE A 109 24.35 -37.47 -0.83
CA PHE A 109 25.34 -38.27 -1.54
C PHE A 109 25.01 -39.76 -1.47
N ASN A 110 24.65 -40.28 -0.29
CA ASN A 110 24.25 -41.67 -0.13
C ASN A 110 22.97 -42.01 -0.92
N GLN A 111 22.01 -41.09 -0.95
CA GLN A 111 20.80 -41.25 -1.76
C GLN A 111 21.14 -41.30 -3.26
N ALA A 112 22.02 -40.42 -3.74
CA ALA A 112 22.50 -40.45 -5.12
C ALA A 112 23.21 -41.78 -5.45
N THR A 113 24.10 -42.26 -4.57
CA THR A 113 24.79 -43.55 -4.74
C THR A 113 23.81 -44.73 -4.78
N THR A 114 22.82 -44.75 -3.88
CA THR A 114 21.79 -45.81 -3.85
C THR A 114 21.02 -45.85 -5.17
N ILE A 115 20.64 -44.69 -5.72
CA ILE A 115 19.92 -44.61 -7.00
C ILE A 115 20.80 -45.12 -8.15
N GLU A 116 22.11 -44.82 -8.15
CA GLU A 116 23.03 -45.32 -9.17
C GLU A 116 23.23 -46.83 -9.09
N GLU A 117 23.41 -47.37 -7.88
CA GLU A 117 23.48 -48.82 -7.67
C GLU A 117 22.19 -49.52 -8.10
N GLU A 118 21.01 -48.97 -7.77
CA GLU A 118 19.73 -49.50 -8.23
C GLU A 118 19.61 -49.46 -9.76
N ASN A 119 20.03 -48.37 -10.41
CA ASN A 119 20.01 -48.26 -11.87
C ASN A 119 20.98 -49.25 -12.53
N ILE A 120 22.20 -49.42 -12.00
CA ILE A 120 23.19 -50.39 -12.49
C ILE A 120 22.65 -51.81 -12.38
N ASN A 121 22.09 -52.18 -11.22
CA ASN A 121 21.52 -53.50 -10.99
C ASN A 121 20.31 -53.78 -11.90
N ALA A 122 19.47 -52.77 -12.17
CA ALA A 122 18.36 -52.90 -13.12
C ALA A 122 18.85 -53.14 -14.56
N THR A 123 19.99 -52.58 -14.97
CA THR A 123 20.59 -52.87 -16.28
C THR A 123 21.24 -54.25 -16.38
N VAL A 124 21.86 -54.75 -15.31
CA VAL A 124 22.53 -56.06 -15.29
C VAL A 124 21.53 -57.22 -15.39
N ASP A 125 20.35 -57.09 -14.78
CA ASP A 125 19.27 -58.09 -14.90
C ASP A 125 18.69 -58.19 -16.33
N ILE A 126 18.81 -57.13 -17.15
CA ILE A 126 18.34 -57.13 -18.54
C ILE A 126 19.37 -57.78 -19.48
N THR A 127 20.68 -57.55 -19.27
CA THR A 127 21.73 -58.20 -20.06
C THR A 127 21.89 -59.69 -19.71
N ALA A 128 21.66 -60.09 -18.45
CA ALA A 128 21.66 -61.51 -18.05
C ALA A 128 20.49 -62.32 -18.65
N LEU A 129 19.38 -61.66 -19.06
CA LEU A 129 18.31 -62.30 -19.84
C LEU A 129 18.60 -62.37 -21.35
N ALA A 130 19.43 -61.46 -21.89
CA ALA A 130 19.75 -61.42 -23.31
C ALA A 130 20.80 -62.47 -23.73
N ASP A 131 21.71 -62.85 -22.84
CA ASP A 131 22.75 -63.86 -23.14
C ASP A 131 22.27 -65.32 -23.08
N ASN A 132 21.00 -65.57 -22.73
CA ASN A 132 20.39 -66.91 -22.75
C ASN A 132 19.65 -67.25 -24.06
N GLN A 133 19.72 -66.39 -25.10
CA GLN A 133 18.99 -66.62 -26.38
C GLN A 133 19.86 -66.81 -27.63
N SER A 134 21.18 -66.92 -27.50
CA SER A 134 22.06 -67.15 -28.65
C SER A 134 23.13 -68.21 -28.39
N GLN A 135 22.73 -69.45 -28.12
CA GLN A 135 23.57 -70.62 -28.38
C GLN A 135 22.75 -71.92 -28.52
N MET A 136 22.10 -72.10 -29.68
CA MET A 136 21.65 -73.42 -30.12
C MET A 136 21.76 -73.52 -31.65
N GLN A 137 22.95 -73.88 -32.14
CA GLN A 137 23.18 -74.70 -33.35
C GLN A 137 24.67 -74.65 -33.76
N ARG A 138 25.46 -75.64 -33.36
CA ARG A 138 26.10 -76.60 -34.29
C ARG A 138 27.04 -77.56 -33.56
N SER A 139 26.59 -78.80 -33.59
CA SER A 139 27.28 -80.09 -33.52
C SER A 139 28.79 -80.16 -33.76
N ALA A 140 29.39 -81.05 -32.95
CA ALA A 140 30.30 -82.15 -33.33
C ALA A 140 31.78 -82.05 -32.92
N ARG A 141 32.12 -82.98 -32.00
CA ARG A 141 33.27 -83.91 -32.03
C ARG A 141 34.57 -83.51 -31.29
N SER A 142 34.92 -84.48 -30.42
CA SER A 142 36.24 -84.98 -29.97
C SER A 142 37.09 -84.25 -28.90
N GLN A 143 37.24 -85.01 -27.80
CA GLN A 143 38.49 -85.44 -27.14
C GLN A 143 39.21 -84.53 -26.10
N HIS A 144 38.99 -84.92 -24.82
CA HIS A 144 40.02 -85.34 -23.82
C HIS A 144 41.03 -84.29 -23.24
N PRO A 145 41.77 -84.59 -22.14
CA PRO A 145 41.45 -84.08 -20.78
C PRO A 145 42.63 -83.42 -20.02
N GLY A 146 42.37 -82.94 -18.79
CA GLY A 146 43.36 -82.76 -17.71
C GLY A 146 42.89 -81.68 -16.73
N SER A 147 42.47 -81.95 -15.48
CA SER A 147 43.09 -82.58 -14.30
C SER A 147 43.58 -81.54 -13.28
N ILE A 148 43.40 -81.89 -11.99
CA ILE A 148 43.99 -81.32 -10.75
C ILE A 148 43.03 -80.31 -10.06
N ALA A 149 42.20 -80.74 -9.10
CA ALA A 149 42.50 -80.95 -7.66
C ALA A 149 42.91 -79.63 -6.96
N SER A 150 42.34 -79.19 -5.83
CA SER A 150 42.17 -79.89 -4.55
C SER A 150 41.18 -79.13 -3.65
N LYS A 151 40.21 -79.82 -3.04
CA LYS A 151 40.05 -80.08 -1.58
C LYS A 151 40.19 -78.84 -0.68
N ARG A 152 39.10 -78.39 -0.04
CA ARG A 152 38.52 -78.91 1.23
C ARG A 152 39.46 -78.80 2.44
N SER A 153 39.05 -77.96 3.39
CA SER A 153 38.78 -78.37 4.79
C SER A 153 37.94 -77.25 5.42
N ASP A 154 36.64 -77.43 5.60
CA ASP A 154 36.00 -78.15 6.71
C ASP A 154 36.21 -77.47 8.06
N GLY A 155 35.10 -77.08 8.70
CA GLY A 155 35.06 -77.15 10.16
C GLY A 155 34.01 -76.31 10.87
N LYS A 156 32.78 -76.86 10.93
CA LYS A 156 31.86 -76.86 12.08
C LYS A 156 31.10 -75.55 12.40
N SER A 157 29.79 -75.50 12.09
CA SER A 157 28.64 -76.06 12.85
C SER A 157 28.31 -75.23 14.09
N ILE A 158 27.09 -74.72 14.26
CA ILE A 158 25.99 -75.46 14.89
C ILE A 158 24.62 -74.91 14.46
N ASN A 159 23.70 -75.85 14.27
CA ASN A 159 22.26 -75.73 14.04
C ASN A 159 21.52 -74.84 15.05
N SER A 160 20.46 -74.15 14.61
CA SER A 160 19.08 -74.62 14.87
C SER A 160 18.03 -73.61 14.38
N THR A 161 17.33 -74.03 13.33
CA THR A 161 15.87 -74.04 13.17
C THR A 161 15.04 -73.15 14.10
N SER A 162 14.47 -72.07 13.57
CA SER A 162 13.06 -71.76 13.84
C SER A 162 12.40 -71.09 12.64
N ASN A 163 11.29 -71.69 12.22
CA ASN A 163 10.37 -71.22 11.21
C ASN A 163 9.73 -69.91 11.65
N GLN A 164 9.93 -68.79 10.94
CA GLN A 164 8.88 -67.77 10.78
C GLN A 164 8.96 -67.05 9.42
N LYS A 165 7.98 -67.38 8.58
CA LYS A 165 7.20 -66.49 7.69
C LYS A 165 7.99 -65.53 6.77
N LYS A 166 7.98 -65.92 5.49
CA LYS A 166 8.02 -65.03 4.31
C LYS A 166 7.16 -63.77 4.54
N LYS A 167 7.80 -62.65 4.87
CA LYS A 167 7.27 -61.31 4.63
C LYS A 167 7.81 -60.86 3.27
N LYS A 168 6.91 -60.66 2.32
CA LYS A 168 7.15 -59.85 1.11
C LYS A 168 7.73 -58.51 1.56
N LYS A 169 9.03 -58.27 1.33
CA LYS A 169 9.61 -56.94 1.41
C LYS A 169 9.04 -56.15 0.22
N LYS A 170 8.00 -55.38 0.50
CA LYS A 170 7.48 -54.33 -0.38
C LYS A 170 8.48 -53.18 -0.27
N SER A 171 9.49 -53.13 -1.14
CA SER A 171 10.39 -51.98 -1.26
C SER A 171 9.63 -50.86 -1.96
N SER A 172 8.87 -50.13 -1.16
CA SER A 172 8.34 -48.82 -1.51
C SER A 172 8.78 -47.89 -0.39
N ASN A 173 10.09 -47.77 -0.19
CA ASN A 173 10.64 -46.57 0.42
C ASN A 173 10.53 -45.47 -0.63
N LYS A 174 9.30 -44.94 -0.76
CA LYS A 174 9.10 -43.59 -1.23
C LYS A 174 9.45 -42.70 -0.04
N SER A 175 10.74 -42.65 0.31
CA SER A 175 11.27 -41.59 1.16
C SER A 175 11.25 -40.34 0.32
N SER A 176 10.08 -39.73 0.17
CA SER A 176 10.02 -38.30 -0.07
C SER A 176 10.59 -37.69 1.20
N ILE A 177 11.92 -37.52 1.21
CA ILE A 177 12.61 -36.53 1.99
C ILE A 177 11.97 -35.20 1.53
N VAL A 178 10.83 -34.88 2.15
CA VAL A 178 10.26 -33.54 2.14
C VAL A 178 11.16 -32.80 3.10
N ILE A 179 12.25 -32.31 2.54
CA ILE A 179 13.12 -31.35 3.19
C ILE A 179 12.24 -30.14 3.40
N ASP A 180 11.70 -30.02 4.60
CA ASP A 180 10.99 -28.83 5.02
C ASP A 180 12.02 -27.74 5.31
N LEU A 181 12.77 -27.33 4.29
CA LEU A 181 13.70 -26.19 4.32
C LEU A 181 12.93 -24.85 4.21
N SER A 182 11.62 -24.87 4.52
CA SER A 182 10.72 -23.72 4.40
C SER A 182 10.63 -22.87 5.68
N GLU A 183 11.27 -23.30 6.77
CA GLU A 183 11.06 -22.74 8.12
C GLU A 183 11.64 -21.32 8.35
N ASP A 184 12.54 -20.81 7.52
CA ASP A 184 13.12 -19.47 7.74
C ASP A 184 12.48 -18.33 6.93
N LYS A 185 11.22 -18.52 6.49
CA LYS A 185 10.37 -17.37 6.12
C LYS A 185 9.59 -16.87 7.33
N SER A 186 10.24 -16.76 8.49
CA SER A 186 9.72 -15.85 9.52
C SER A 186 9.65 -14.47 8.85
N ASN A 187 8.46 -13.87 8.81
CA ASN A 187 8.26 -12.56 8.20
C ASN A 187 9.34 -11.63 8.76
N LEU A 188 10.24 -11.12 7.90
CA LEU A 188 11.38 -10.27 8.30
C LEU A 188 10.97 -9.05 9.14
N ILE A 189 9.66 -8.77 9.24
CA ILE A 189 9.08 -7.73 10.08
C ILE A 189 7.90 -8.34 10.85
N PRO A 190 8.12 -8.94 12.03
CA PRO A 190 7.03 -9.38 12.89
C PRO A 190 6.13 -8.17 13.23
N GLY A 191 4.82 -8.30 12.96
CA GLY A 191 3.83 -7.24 13.20
C GLY A 191 3.56 -6.27 12.04
N PHE A 192 4.32 -6.32 10.93
CA PHE A 192 4.08 -5.43 9.78
C PHE A 192 2.68 -5.60 9.17
N LEU A 193 2.30 -6.84 8.94
CA LEU A 193 0.99 -7.16 8.39
C LEU A 193 -0.16 -6.75 9.32
N GLN A 194 0.02 -6.89 10.64
CA GLN A 194 -0.97 -6.45 11.64
C GLN A 194 -1.14 -4.93 11.62
N LEU A 195 -0.04 -4.19 11.48
CA LEU A 195 -0.06 -2.74 11.46
C LEU A 195 -0.67 -2.18 10.16
N ILE A 196 -0.37 -2.81 9.01
CA ILE A 196 -1.07 -2.52 7.75
C ILE A 196 -2.57 -2.79 7.86
N LEU A 197 -2.96 -3.92 8.47
CA LEU A 197 -4.37 -4.25 8.69
C LEU A 197 -5.07 -3.22 9.57
N ILE A 198 -4.42 -2.72 10.63
CA ILE A 198 -4.95 -1.65 11.48
C ILE A 198 -5.11 -0.35 10.67
N CYS A 199 -4.13 0.01 9.83
CA CYS A 199 -4.23 1.18 8.96
C CYS A 199 -5.37 1.05 7.94
N LEU A 200 -5.51 -0.11 7.30
CA LEU A 200 -6.61 -0.40 6.38
C LEU A 200 -7.98 -0.35 7.08
N LEU A 201 -8.08 -0.86 8.30
CA LEU A 201 -9.29 -0.78 9.11
C LEU A 201 -9.64 0.70 9.40
N LEU A 202 -8.66 1.50 9.79
CA LEU A 202 -8.84 2.94 10.05
C LEU A 202 -9.32 3.68 8.80
N ILE A 203 -8.69 3.45 7.65
CA ILE A 203 -9.13 4.02 6.37
C ILE A 203 -10.57 3.61 6.09
N THR A 204 -10.92 2.33 6.27
CA THR A 204 -12.28 1.82 6.03
C THR A 204 -13.31 2.51 6.92
N ILE A 205 -12.99 2.76 8.20
CA ILE A 205 -13.85 3.48 9.13
C ILE A 205 -14.02 4.95 8.68
N CYS A 206 -12.94 5.62 8.30
CA CYS A 206 -13.01 7.00 7.78
C CYS A 206 -13.87 7.09 6.51
N LEU A 207 -13.76 6.11 5.61
CA LEU A 207 -14.59 6.02 4.41
C LEU A 207 -16.06 5.77 4.73
N LEU A 208 -16.35 4.89 5.69
CA LEU A 208 -17.72 4.62 6.15
C LEU A 208 -18.37 5.89 6.73
N ILE A 209 -17.65 6.62 7.59
CA ILE A 209 -18.14 7.87 8.17
C ILE A 209 -18.41 8.91 7.08
N SER A 210 -17.47 9.06 6.14
CA SER A 210 -17.63 9.99 5.00
C SER A 210 -18.85 9.63 4.16
N PHE A 211 -19.06 8.34 3.88
CA PHE A 211 -20.24 7.86 3.15
C PHE A 211 -21.55 8.18 3.88
N ILE A 212 -21.61 7.93 5.20
CA ILE A 212 -22.80 8.23 6.02
C ILE A 212 -23.10 9.74 5.99
N LEU A 213 -22.07 10.59 6.10
CA LEU A 213 -22.24 12.05 6.06
C LEU A 213 -22.77 12.54 4.70
N VAL A 214 -22.19 12.05 3.61
CA VAL A 214 -22.65 12.39 2.25
C VAL A 214 -24.09 11.92 2.04
N PHE A 215 -24.43 10.70 2.46
CA PHE A 215 -25.78 10.17 2.34
C PHE A 215 -26.81 10.97 3.16
N ASN A 216 -26.44 11.38 4.37
CA ASN A 216 -27.29 12.23 5.20
C ASN A 216 -27.50 13.61 4.56
N THR A 217 -26.42 14.22 4.05
CA THR A 217 -26.45 15.52 3.36
C THR A 217 -27.34 15.47 2.11
N TYR A 218 -27.22 14.41 1.31
CA TYR A 218 -28.07 14.18 0.14
C TYR A 218 -29.55 14.04 0.54
N THR A 219 -29.83 13.28 1.61
CA THR A 219 -31.20 13.11 2.11
C THR A 219 -31.81 14.43 2.59
N SER A 220 -31.04 15.25 3.32
CA SER A 220 -31.47 16.59 3.72
C SER A 220 -31.69 17.52 2.52
N SER A 221 -30.82 17.47 1.51
CA SER A 221 -30.95 18.27 0.29
C SER A 221 -32.20 17.88 -0.51
N LYS A 222 -32.49 16.59 -0.62
CA LYS A 222 -33.73 16.10 -1.23
C LYS A 222 -34.97 16.64 -0.52
N LYS A 223 -34.98 16.63 0.82
CA LYS A 223 -36.08 17.21 1.62
C LYS A 223 -36.21 18.71 1.36
N ALA A 224 -35.09 19.45 1.34
CA ALA A 224 -35.10 20.88 1.03
C ALA A 224 -35.72 21.17 -0.34
N VAL A 225 -35.35 20.41 -1.39
CA VAL A 225 -35.93 20.55 -2.74
C VAL A 225 -37.43 20.27 -2.75
N ILE A 226 -37.89 19.24 -2.04
CA ILE A 226 -39.33 18.94 -1.91
C ILE A 226 -40.04 20.14 -1.26
N THR A 227 -39.50 20.69 -0.19
CA THR A 227 -40.12 21.82 0.52
C THR A 227 -40.08 23.12 -0.29
N ILE A 228 -39.00 23.40 -1.02
CA ILE A 228 -38.91 24.56 -1.93
C ILE A 228 -39.99 24.44 -3.03
N ASN A 229 -40.15 23.25 -3.61
CA ASN A 229 -41.21 22.99 -4.58
C ASN A 229 -42.60 23.14 -3.97
N ALA A 230 -42.79 22.71 -2.71
CA ALA A 230 -44.03 22.93 -1.98
C ALA A 230 -44.30 24.43 -1.78
N CYS A 231 -43.30 25.23 -1.39
CA CYS A 231 -43.43 26.69 -1.27
C CYS A 231 -43.82 27.33 -2.61
N SER A 232 -43.19 26.91 -3.71
CA SER A 232 -43.55 27.39 -5.06
C SER A 232 -44.98 27.04 -5.46
N ARG A 233 -45.44 25.83 -5.11
CA ARG A 233 -46.81 25.40 -5.36
C ARG A 233 -47.82 26.15 -4.51
N ILE A 234 -47.50 26.43 -3.25
CA ILE A 234 -48.33 27.27 -2.36
C ILE A 234 -48.52 28.66 -2.98
N MET A 235 -47.43 29.27 -3.48
CA MET A 235 -47.52 30.57 -4.16
C MET A 235 -48.44 30.51 -5.39
N GLN A 236 -48.29 29.48 -6.23
CA GLN A 236 -49.15 29.29 -7.40
C GLN A 236 -50.62 29.10 -7.01
N GLN A 237 -50.90 28.19 -6.07
CA GLN A 237 -52.26 27.88 -5.62
C GLN A 237 -52.93 29.09 -4.94
N ALA A 238 -52.17 29.87 -4.17
CA ALA A 238 -52.66 31.10 -3.60
C ALA A 238 -53.04 32.09 -4.72
N TYR A 239 -52.19 32.28 -5.73
CA TYR A 239 -52.52 33.11 -6.89
C TYR A 239 -53.74 32.61 -7.67
N ASP A 240 -53.89 31.30 -7.85
CA ASP A 240 -55.07 30.71 -8.48
C ASP A 240 -56.34 31.07 -7.69
N ILE A 241 -56.31 30.92 -6.36
CA ILE A 241 -57.41 31.36 -5.47
C ILE A 241 -57.69 32.85 -5.65
N PHE A 242 -56.66 33.71 -5.69
CA PHE A 242 -56.84 35.14 -5.92
C PHE A 242 -57.52 35.46 -7.25
N ILE A 243 -57.11 34.80 -8.35
CA ILE A 243 -57.72 34.95 -9.67
C ILE A 243 -59.18 34.47 -9.64
N TYR A 244 -59.45 33.32 -9.04
CA TYR A 244 -60.82 32.82 -8.91
C TYR A 244 -61.70 33.71 -8.03
N CYS A 245 -61.15 34.32 -6.97
CA CYS A 245 -61.85 35.34 -6.20
C CYS A 245 -62.17 36.59 -7.03
N LYS A 246 -61.32 36.96 -8.00
CA LYS A 246 -61.62 38.06 -8.95
C LYS A 246 -62.73 37.67 -9.91
N TYR A 247 -62.69 36.47 -10.49
CA TYR A 247 -63.78 35.98 -11.35
C TYR A 247 -65.10 35.83 -10.61
N TYR A 248 -65.06 35.38 -9.35
CA TYR A 248 -66.24 35.34 -8.49
C TYR A 248 -66.87 36.72 -8.39
N GLY A 249 -66.08 37.75 -8.05
CA GLY A 249 -66.58 39.12 -7.93
C GLY A 249 -67.18 39.64 -9.24
N LEU A 250 -66.55 39.38 -10.39
CA LEU A 250 -67.09 39.77 -11.69
C LEU A 250 -68.43 39.09 -12.01
N ARG A 251 -68.57 37.80 -11.70
CA ARG A 251 -69.82 37.05 -11.89
C ARG A 251 -70.92 37.50 -10.93
N ASP A 252 -70.54 37.97 -9.75
CA ASP A 252 -71.46 38.57 -8.78
C ASP A 252 -71.97 39.92 -9.30
N ASP A 253 -71.07 40.80 -9.76
CA ASP A 253 -71.41 42.09 -10.40
C ASP A 253 -72.35 41.91 -11.61
N GLU A 254 -72.15 40.84 -12.40
CA GLU A 254 -73.06 40.47 -13.50
C GLU A 254 -74.45 40.06 -13.01
N SER A 255 -74.52 39.26 -11.94
CA SER A 255 -75.81 38.85 -11.36
C SER A 255 -76.62 40.02 -10.80
N GLU A 256 -75.93 41.10 -10.42
CA GLU A 256 -76.53 42.35 -9.93
C GLU A 256 -76.86 43.35 -11.06
N GLY A 257 -76.47 43.04 -12.30
CA GLY A 257 -76.66 43.92 -13.45
C GLY A 257 -75.73 45.12 -13.48
N ILE A 258 -74.64 45.10 -12.71
CA ILE A 258 -73.62 46.16 -12.68
C ILE A 258 -72.75 46.09 -13.95
N GLN A 259 -72.46 44.88 -14.43
CA GLN A 259 -71.64 44.65 -15.63
C GLN A 259 -72.19 43.49 -16.48
N ASP A 260 -72.23 43.65 -17.80
CA ASP A 260 -72.60 42.56 -18.72
C ASP A 260 -71.34 41.77 -19.13
N LEU A 261 -71.33 40.46 -18.88
CA LEU A 261 -70.23 39.54 -19.24
C LEU A 261 -70.63 38.51 -20.31
N THR A 262 -71.79 38.67 -20.96
CA THR A 262 -72.31 37.70 -21.94
C THR A 262 -71.37 37.46 -23.13
N GLU A 263 -70.61 38.48 -23.55
CA GLU A 263 -69.63 38.38 -24.64
C GLU A 263 -68.23 37.92 -24.17
N VAL A 264 -68.01 37.73 -22.86
CA VAL A 264 -66.68 37.44 -22.29
C VAL A 264 -66.49 35.94 -22.08
N SER A 265 -65.87 35.28 -23.06
CA SER A 265 -65.73 33.81 -23.07
C SER A 265 -64.66 33.24 -22.12
N PHE A 266 -63.72 34.06 -21.63
CA PHE A 266 -62.61 33.56 -20.80
C PHE A 266 -62.93 33.52 -19.30
N ILE A 267 -64.00 34.19 -18.85
CA ILE A 267 -64.42 34.17 -17.44
C ILE A 267 -65.24 32.90 -17.21
N PRO A 268 -64.86 31.99 -16.30
CA PRO A 268 -65.62 30.77 -16.05
C PRO A 268 -67.01 31.06 -15.46
N SER A 269 -67.94 30.11 -15.56
CA SER A 269 -69.24 30.22 -14.87
C SER A 269 -69.06 30.20 -13.35
N MET A 270 -70.04 30.73 -12.61
CA MET A 270 -69.99 30.77 -11.14
C MET A 270 -69.78 29.37 -10.52
N ASP A 271 -70.49 28.35 -11.02
CA ASP A 271 -70.32 26.96 -10.55
C ASP A 271 -68.92 26.41 -10.84
N THR A 272 -68.35 26.77 -12.00
CA THR A 272 -66.97 26.38 -12.36
C THR A 272 -65.97 27.06 -11.44
N VAL A 273 -66.14 28.37 -11.16
CA VAL A 273 -65.28 29.11 -10.22
C VAL A 273 -65.33 28.47 -8.83
N LYS A 274 -66.53 28.16 -8.33
CA LYS A 274 -66.73 27.49 -7.05
C LYS A 274 -66.01 26.15 -6.98
N TYR A 275 -66.19 25.31 -8.00
CA TYR A 275 -65.50 24.03 -8.12
C TYR A 275 -63.97 24.17 -8.13
N LEU A 276 -63.44 25.13 -8.91
CA LEU A 276 -62.00 25.38 -9.00
C LEU A 276 -61.41 25.88 -7.68
N ILE A 277 -62.13 26.73 -6.93
CA ILE A 277 -61.70 27.18 -5.60
C ILE A 277 -61.60 25.98 -4.66
N THR A 278 -62.64 25.15 -4.55
CA THR A 278 -62.63 23.96 -3.67
C THR A 278 -61.46 23.03 -4.02
N GLN A 279 -61.27 22.72 -5.29
CA GLN A 279 -60.16 21.85 -5.75
C GLN A 279 -58.79 22.47 -5.45
N THR A 280 -58.65 23.79 -5.53
CA THR A 280 -57.39 24.48 -5.24
C THR A 280 -57.11 24.49 -3.73
N LEU A 281 -58.13 24.66 -2.90
CA LEU A 281 -58.01 24.60 -1.43
C LEU A 281 -57.56 23.22 -0.94
N GLU A 282 -58.13 22.14 -1.48
CA GLU A 282 -57.72 20.77 -1.15
C GLU A 282 -56.24 20.55 -1.48
N LYS A 283 -55.80 20.98 -2.67
CA LYS A 283 -54.40 20.89 -3.10
C LYS A 283 -53.48 21.75 -2.24
N MET A 284 -53.91 22.96 -1.89
CA MET A 284 -53.14 23.89 -1.06
C MET A 284 -52.92 23.33 0.34
N SER A 285 -53.96 22.79 0.97
CA SER A 285 -53.87 22.12 2.27
C SER A 285 -52.87 20.95 2.24
N SER A 286 -52.95 20.09 1.22
CA SER A 286 -52.00 18.98 1.06
C SER A 286 -50.56 19.48 0.84
N THR A 287 -50.37 20.55 0.09
CA THR A 287 -49.05 21.11 -0.24
C THR A 287 -48.40 21.77 0.99
N ILE A 288 -49.19 22.47 1.81
CA ILE A 288 -48.73 23.06 3.07
C ILE A 288 -48.30 21.96 4.04
N ASN A 289 -49.12 20.92 4.18
CA ASN A 289 -48.78 19.79 5.04
C ASN A 289 -47.49 19.09 4.58
N GLU A 290 -47.29 18.90 3.26
CA GLU A 290 -46.05 18.37 2.69
C GLU A 290 -44.84 19.25 3.03
N GLY A 291 -44.93 20.57 2.83
CA GLY A 291 -43.84 21.49 3.16
C GLY A 291 -43.53 21.54 4.67
N TYR A 292 -44.57 21.55 5.49
CA TYR A 292 -44.47 21.61 6.94
C TYR A 292 -43.83 20.34 7.53
N ILE A 293 -44.31 19.14 7.17
CA ILE A 293 -43.78 17.86 7.68
C ILE A 293 -42.30 17.64 7.28
N ASN A 294 -41.90 18.13 6.11
CA ASN A 294 -40.52 18.01 5.63
C ASN A 294 -39.57 19.07 6.22
N THR A 295 -40.08 19.99 7.04
CA THR A 295 -39.24 20.93 7.79
C THR A 295 -38.61 20.18 8.98
N GLU A 296 -37.29 20.26 9.12
CA GLU A 296 -36.56 19.69 10.27
C GLU A 296 -35.85 20.77 11.10
N ASP A 297 -35.52 21.88 10.45
CA ASP A 297 -34.76 22.96 11.05
C ASP A 297 -35.66 23.83 11.93
N ARG A 298 -35.28 24.00 13.20
CA ARG A 298 -36.04 24.76 14.17
C ARG A 298 -36.17 26.23 13.79
N ASP A 299 -35.16 26.79 13.13
CA ASP A 299 -35.19 28.20 12.73
C ASP A 299 -36.12 28.40 11.53
N ILE A 300 -36.19 27.43 10.62
CA ILE A 300 -37.17 27.44 9.53
C ILE A 300 -38.59 27.21 10.08
N PHE A 301 -38.77 26.31 11.05
CA PHE A 301 -40.08 26.11 11.71
C PHE A 301 -40.64 27.40 12.31
N LYS A 302 -39.78 28.26 12.88
CA LYS A 302 -40.21 29.57 13.38
C LYS A 302 -40.80 30.42 12.25
N LYS A 303 -40.37 30.30 11.00
CA LYS A 303 -40.96 31.06 9.88
C LYS A 303 -42.38 30.60 9.54
N TRP A 304 -42.73 29.35 9.83
CA TRP A 304 -44.08 28.83 9.65
C TRP A 304 -45.04 29.32 10.74
N GLU A 305 -44.62 29.30 12.01
CA GLU A 305 -45.52 29.50 13.16
C GLU A 305 -45.22 30.71 14.06
N GLY A 306 -43.95 31.13 14.13
CA GLY A 306 -43.44 32.04 15.15
C GLY A 306 -43.05 33.43 14.67
N GLU A 307 -42.71 33.60 13.38
CA GLU A 307 -42.48 34.91 12.79
C GLU A 307 -43.82 35.53 12.40
N TYR A 308 -44.11 36.69 13.01
CA TYR A 308 -45.31 37.45 12.71
C TYR A 308 -45.11 38.28 11.44
N ILE A 309 -46.06 38.17 10.53
CA ILE A 309 -46.13 38.92 9.29
C ILE A 309 -47.32 39.86 9.36
N ASN A 310 -47.11 41.11 8.95
CA ASN A 310 -48.16 42.11 8.93
C ASN A 310 -49.14 41.81 7.79
N GLN A 311 -50.30 41.26 8.13
CA GLN A 311 -51.44 41.15 7.23
C GLN A 311 -52.20 42.48 7.15
N THR A 312 -52.72 42.81 5.97
CA THR A 312 -53.48 44.04 5.74
C THR A 312 -54.98 43.74 5.86
N LEU A 313 -55.66 44.47 6.74
CA LEU A 313 -57.10 44.43 6.90
C LEU A 313 -57.70 45.76 6.46
N GLY A 314 -58.98 45.73 6.10
CA GLY A 314 -59.70 46.93 5.69
C GLY A 314 -61.19 46.82 5.97
N ASN A 315 -61.82 47.98 6.16
CA ASN A 315 -63.26 48.08 6.37
C ASN A 315 -63.91 48.88 5.25
N TYR A 316 -64.88 48.29 4.56
CA TYR A 316 -65.74 48.96 3.60
C TYR A 316 -66.86 49.70 4.30
N ASN A 317 -67.12 50.92 3.83
CA ASN A 317 -68.35 51.63 4.11
C ASN A 317 -69.01 51.99 2.79
N HIS A 318 -70.33 52.04 2.78
CA HIS A 318 -71.08 52.60 1.66
C HIS A 318 -70.99 54.12 1.65
N ASP A 319 -70.65 54.69 0.50
CA ASP A 319 -70.76 56.13 0.28
C ASP A 319 -72.23 56.54 0.10
N SER A 320 -72.50 57.85 0.09
CA SER A 320 -73.85 58.40 -0.14
C SER A 320 -74.47 58.02 -1.50
N SER A 321 -73.68 57.50 -2.44
CA SER A 321 -74.12 57.01 -3.75
C SER A 321 -74.39 55.50 -3.75
N GLY A 322 -74.20 54.82 -2.61
CA GLY A 322 -74.34 53.37 -2.46
C GLY A 322 -73.10 52.57 -2.86
N ASN A 323 -72.03 53.22 -3.35
CA ASN A 323 -70.81 52.52 -3.74
C ASN A 323 -69.98 52.17 -2.50
N SER A 324 -69.48 50.95 -2.43
CA SER A 324 -68.61 50.53 -1.34
C SER A 324 -67.20 51.08 -1.55
N GLN A 325 -66.71 51.87 -0.60
CA GLN A 325 -65.34 52.39 -0.58
C GLN A 325 -64.61 51.92 0.68
N ILE A 326 -63.29 51.73 0.59
CA ILE A 326 -62.47 51.36 1.75
C ILE A 326 -62.37 52.59 2.66
N SER A 327 -62.95 52.49 3.85
CA SER A 327 -63.01 53.56 4.85
C SER A 327 -61.76 53.63 5.73
N SER A 328 -61.18 52.48 6.05
CA SER A 328 -59.97 52.35 6.86
C SER A 328 -59.18 51.12 6.46
N MET A 329 -57.86 51.19 6.60
CA MET A 329 -56.93 50.08 6.46
C MET A 329 -55.99 50.05 7.66
N TRP A 330 -55.68 48.86 8.16
CA TRP A 330 -54.69 48.68 9.22
C TRP A 330 -53.92 47.38 8.99
N GLN A 331 -52.82 47.22 9.72
CA GLN A 331 -52.02 46.02 9.70
C GLN A 331 -52.14 45.29 11.04
N GLU A 332 -52.15 43.96 10.99
CA GLU A 332 -52.16 43.10 12.16
C GLU A 332 -51.09 42.01 12.01
N PRO A 333 -50.34 41.66 13.07
CA PRO A 333 -49.41 40.54 13.01
C PRO A 333 -50.18 39.20 12.93
N GLY A 334 -49.81 38.35 11.98
CA GLY A 334 -50.29 36.97 11.89
C GLY A 334 -49.15 36.04 11.49
N ASN A 335 -49.17 34.79 11.95
CA ASN A 335 -48.22 33.79 11.46
C ASN A 335 -48.68 33.24 10.09
N PHE A 336 -47.77 32.58 9.37
CA PHE A 336 -48.04 32.13 8.01
C PHE A 336 -49.18 31.10 7.94
N ILE A 337 -49.19 30.14 8.86
CA ILE A 337 -50.21 29.08 8.92
C ILE A 337 -51.61 29.67 9.18
N ASP A 338 -51.73 30.62 10.10
CA ASP A 338 -52.99 31.29 10.46
C ASP A 338 -53.51 32.17 9.33
N ILE A 339 -52.62 32.85 8.61
CA ILE A 339 -52.98 33.63 7.42
C ILE A 339 -53.53 32.70 6.33
N ILE A 340 -52.84 31.59 6.04
CA ILE A 340 -53.35 30.64 5.05
C ILE A 340 -54.64 29.96 5.53
N ALA A 341 -54.76 29.62 6.82
CA ALA A 341 -55.99 29.04 7.37
C ALA A 341 -57.16 30.01 7.22
N SER A 342 -56.94 31.29 7.48
CA SER A 342 -57.93 32.36 7.32
C SER A 342 -58.34 32.50 5.85
N ILE A 343 -57.39 32.51 4.93
CA ILE A 343 -57.64 32.57 3.48
C ILE A 343 -58.41 31.33 3.00
N SER A 344 -58.06 30.16 3.53
CA SER A 344 -58.73 28.91 3.19
C SER A 344 -60.17 28.89 3.70
N ASN A 345 -60.40 29.34 4.92
CA ASN A 345 -61.74 29.45 5.51
C ASN A 345 -62.60 30.46 4.75
N ILE A 346 -62.05 31.64 4.42
CA ILE A 346 -62.75 32.66 3.64
C ILE A 346 -63.12 32.12 2.25
N ALA A 347 -62.16 31.49 1.55
CA ALA A 347 -62.41 30.91 0.24
C ALA A 347 -63.44 29.77 0.29
N ASN A 348 -63.43 28.96 1.34
CA ASN A 348 -64.43 27.91 1.55
C ASN A 348 -65.83 28.51 1.82
N ASP A 349 -65.91 29.55 2.64
CA ASP A 349 -67.15 30.29 2.90
C ASP A 349 -67.70 30.90 1.62
N MET A 350 -66.85 31.47 0.75
CA MET A 350 -67.23 32.02 -0.55
C MET A 350 -67.91 31.00 -1.48
N VAL A 351 -67.46 29.74 -1.43
CA VAL A 351 -68.06 28.66 -2.22
C VAL A 351 -69.42 28.24 -1.67
N GLY A 352 -69.62 28.39 -0.36
CA GLY A 352 -70.85 28.03 0.35
C GLY A 352 -72.09 28.80 -0.13
N THR A 353 -73.26 28.28 0.23
CA THR A 353 -74.56 28.92 -0.06
C THR A 353 -74.87 30.09 0.86
N ALA A 354 -74.12 30.26 1.95
CA ALA A 354 -74.31 31.32 2.93
C ALA A 354 -73.58 32.63 2.58
N TRP A 355 -72.76 32.62 1.52
CA TRP A 355 -72.04 33.81 1.08
C TRP A 355 -73.00 34.81 0.42
N VAL A 356 -73.10 36.01 0.99
CA VAL A 356 -73.94 37.11 0.47
C VAL A 356 -73.07 38.33 0.24
N THR A 357 -72.77 38.62 -1.02
CA THR A 357 -71.76 39.62 -1.40
C THR A 357 -72.14 41.04 -1.02
N GLN A 358 -73.44 41.30 -0.83
CA GLN A 358 -73.97 42.59 -0.38
C GLN A 358 -73.65 42.94 1.09
N LEU A 359 -73.26 41.96 1.91
CA LEU A 359 -72.88 42.22 3.29
C LEU A 359 -71.47 42.85 3.35
N ASP A 360 -71.33 43.96 4.08
CA ASP A 360 -70.04 44.64 4.30
C ASP A 360 -68.94 43.69 4.78
N ARG A 361 -69.31 42.72 5.62
CA ARG A 361 -68.40 41.65 6.08
C ARG A 361 -67.79 40.87 4.91
N CYS A 362 -68.58 40.47 3.92
CA CYS A 362 -68.09 39.70 2.76
C CYS A 362 -67.15 40.55 1.89
N LYS A 363 -67.44 41.85 1.73
CA LYS A 363 -66.56 42.80 1.04
C LYS A 363 -65.22 42.98 1.77
N ASN A 364 -65.23 43.08 3.10
CA ASN A 364 -64.01 43.14 3.92
C ASN A 364 -63.15 41.89 3.74
N LEU A 365 -63.75 40.70 3.77
CA LEU A 365 -63.04 39.44 3.55
C LEU A 365 -62.49 39.32 2.12
N PHE A 366 -63.22 39.81 1.12
CA PHE A 366 -62.72 39.90 -0.25
C PHE A 366 -61.49 40.80 -0.38
N PHE A 367 -61.50 41.96 0.29
CA PHE A 367 -60.34 42.84 0.33
C PHE A 367 -59.16 42.18 1.05
N TYR A 368 -59.41 41.51 2.16
CA TYR A 368 -58.39 40.76 2.88
C TYR A 368 -57.68 39.74 1.96
N MET A 369 -58.43 38.95 1.19
CA MET A 369 -57.87 38.02 0.21
C MET A 369 -57.03 38.75 -0.86
N ARG A 370 -57.56 39.87 -1.40
CA ARG A 370 -56.90 40.64 -2.45
C ARG A 370 -55.63 41.34 -2.01
N ALA A 371 -55.58 41.80 -0.77
CA ALA A 371 -54.43 42.51 -0.21
C ALA A 371 -53.32 41.53 0.23
N ASN A 372 -53.69 40.40 0.83
CA ASN A 372 -52.71 39.51 1.47
C ASN A 372 -52.20 38.38 0.57
N ILE A 373 -52.98 37.87 -0.38
CA ILE A 373 -52.50 36.77 -1.24
C ILE A 373 -51.29 37.18 -2.08
N PRO A 374 -51.34 38.25 -2.91
CA PRO A 374 -50.26 38.51 -3.87
C PRO A 374 -48.98 39.01 -3.22
N VAL A 375 -49.09 39.63 -2.04
CA VAL A 375 -47.99 40.28 -1.33
C VAL A 375 -47.55 39.42 -0.15
N THR A 376 -48.41 39.26 0.84
CA THR A 376 -48.07 38.63 2.11
C THR A 376 -47.74 37.14 1.96
N ILE A 377 -48.63 36.34 1.37
CA ILE A 377 -48.37 34.89 1.24
C ILE A 377 -47.16 34.63 0.35
N VAL A 378 -47.07 35.32 -0.79
CA VAL A 378 -46.02 35.09 -1.78
C VAL A 378 -44.65 35.44 -1.21
N GLU A 379 -44.53 36.57 -0.54
CA GLU A 379 -43.25 36.96 0.06
C GLU A 379 -42.84 36.00 1.17
N VAL A 380 -43.78 35.55 2.00
CA VAL A 380 -43.47 34.61 3.10
C VAL A 380 -43.09 33.23 2.58
N ALA A 381 -43.83 32.69 1.62
CA ALA A 381 -43.49 31.41 1.00
C ALA A 381 -42.12 31.47 0.30
N LYS A 382 -41.80 32.61 -0.32
CA LYS A 382 -40.47 32.87 -0.90
C LYS A 382 -39.40 32.96 0.18
N MET A 383 -39.62 33.67 1.28
CA MET A 383 -38.69 33.77 2.40
C MET A 383 -38.39 32.40 3.00
N ILE A 384 -39.41 31.57 3.22
CA ILE A 384 -39.24 30.18 3.69
C ILE A 384 -38.40 29.38 2.67
N GLY A 385 -38.72 29.48 1.37
CA GLY A 385 -37.95 28.82 0.32
C GLY A 385 -36.47 29.24 0.28
N VAL A 386 -36.18 30.53 0.43
CA VAL A 386 -34.80 31.05 0.50
C VAL A 386 -34.06 30.51 1.72
N GLU A 387 -34.69 30.48 2.90
CA GLU A 387 -34.05 29.95 4.11
C GLU A 387 -33.73 28.45 3.97
N PHE A 388 -34.57 27.69 3.25
CA PHE A 388 -34.27 26.29 2.92
C PHE A 388 -33.06 26.15 1.99
N CYS A 389 -32.94 27.03 0.97
CA CYS A 389 -31.75 27.07 0.11
C CYS A 389 -30.51 27.36 0.95
N ASP A 390 -30.54 28.40 1.78
CA ASP A 390 -29.40 28.80 2.62
C ASP A 390 -29.01 27.72 3.63
N SER A 391 -29.98 27.04 4.24
CA SER A 391 -29.73 25.92 5.17
C SER A 391 -29.14 24.71 4.45
N ALA A 392 -29.61 24.40 3.23
CA ALA A 392 -29.07 23.33 2.41
C ALA A 392 -27.61 23.62 2.00
N ASP A 393 -27.32 24.83 1.54
CA ASP A 393 -25.97 25.26 1.15
C ASP A 393 -25.00 25.19 2.33
N LYS A 394 -25.40 25.69 3.51
CA LYS A 394 -24.58 25.60 4.73
C LYS A 394 -24.27 24.15 5.10
N LYS A 395 -25.27 23.26 5.08
CA LYS A 395 -25.08 21.83 5.37
C LYS A 395 -24.20 21.14 4.34
N ALA A 396 -24.34 21.47 3.06
CA ALA A 396 -23.50 20.96 1.99
C ALA A 396 -22.03 21.38 2.17
N ILE A 397 -21.77 22.66 2.44
CA ILE A 397 -20.42 23.17 2.70
C ILE A 397 -19.78 22.48 3.92
N VAL A 398 -20.51 22.36 5.04
CA VAL A 398 -20.00 21.67 6.24
C VAL A 398 -19.65 20.22 5.92
N SER A 399 -20.50 19.52 5.17
CA SER A 399 -20.27 18.13 4.75
C SER A 399 -19.01 17.98 3.88
N VAL A 400 -18.81 18.89 2.92
CA VAL A 400 -17.61 18.94 2.08
C VAL A 400 -16.36 19.16 2.94
N VAL A 401 -16.37 20.15 3.84
CA VAL A 401 -15.22 20.46 4.71
C VAL A 401 -14.86 19.27 5.60
N VAL A 402 -15.85 18.63 6.24
CA VAL A 402 -15.61 17.43 7.08
C VAL A 402 -15.05 16.27 6.24
N SER A 403 -15.57 16.07 5.03
CA SER A 403 -15.10 15.01 4.12
C SER A 403 -13.64 15.25 3.67
N VAL A 404 -13.26 16.50 3.40
CA VAL A 404 -11.87 16.87 3.06
C VAL A 404 -10.94 16.61 4.24
N ILE A 405 -11.33 17.00 5.46
CA ILE A 405 -10.53 16.77 6.67
C ILE A 405 -10.37 15.26 6.92
N LEU A 406 -11.44 14.48 6.85
CA LEU A 406 -11.39 13.02 7.01
C LEU A 406 -10.54 12.36 5.92
N GLY A 407 -10.65 12.82 4.68
CA GLY A 407 -9.80 12.35 3.57
C GLY A 407 -8.33 12.63 3.82
N PHE A 408 -7.99 13.83 4.30
CA PHE A 408 -6.63 14.20 4.66
C PHE A 408 -6.08 13.32 5.79
N VAL A 409 -6.85 13.11 6.86
CA VAL A 409 -6.47 12.24 7.99
C VAL A 409 -6.26 10.80 7.52
N ALA A 410 -7.17 10.27 6.69
CA ALA A 410 -7.09 8.92 6.13
C ALA A 410 -5.88 8.73 5.21
N LEU A 411 -5.34 9.80 4.61
CA LEU A 411 -4.15 9.74 3.77
C LEU A 411 -2.86 9.91 4.59
N VAL A 412 -2.80 10.95 5.42
CA VAL A 412 -1.56 11.35 6.12
C VAL A 412 -1.22 10.39 7.25
N VAL A 413 -2.19 9.93 8.03
CA VAL A 413 -1.91 9.06 9.19
C VAL A 413 -1.31 7.72 8.75
N PRO A 414 -1.90 6.96 7.81
CA PRO A 414 -1.29 5.71 7.34
C PRO A 414 0.06 5.92 6.67
N LEU A 415 0.24 7.02 5.93
CA LEU A 415 1.52 7.36 5.31
C LEU A 415 2.60 7.58 6.39
N ALA A 416 2.31 8.43 7.38
CA ALA A 416 3.23 8.72 8.47
C ALA A 416 3.58 7.46 9.27
N VAL A 417 2.59 6.63 9.58
CA VAL A 417 2.78 5.35 10.29
C VAL A 417 3.64 4.38 9.47
N ASN A 418 3.38 4.23 8.17
CA ASN A 418 4.17 3.37 7.30
C ASN A 418 5.62 3.88 7.14
N VAL A 419 5.83 5.20 7.03
CA VAL A 419 7.17 5.80 6.97
C VAL A 419 7.92 5.58 8.28
N LEU A 420 7.28 5.84 9.43
CA LEU A 420 7.85 5.59 10.75
C LEU A 420 8.24 4.12 10.93
N GLN A 421 7.35 3.21 10.54
CA GLN A 421 7.61 1.77 10.60
C GLN A 421 8.75 1.36 9.67
N PHE A 422 8.81 1.91 8.47
CA PHE A 422 9.89 1.64 7.52
C PHE A 422 11.23 2.11 8.07
N VAL A 423 11.30 3.33 8.62
CA VAL A 423 12.50 3.87 9.26
C VAL A 423 12.91 3.01 10.47
N TYR A 424 11.96 2.62 11.32
CA TYR A 424 12.22 1.75 12.46
C TYR A 424 12.75 0.39 12.02
N THR A 425 12.15 -0.21 11.00
CA THR A 425 12.57 -1.50 10.44
C THR A 425 13.97 -1.42 9.85
N ILE A 426 14.27 -0.35 9.09
CA ILE A 426 15.61 -0.09 8.56
C ILE A 426 16.63 0.04 9.68
N ARG A 427 16.31 0.81 10.73
CA ARG A 427 17.21 0.98 11.88
C ARG A 427 17.46 -0.35 12.60
N LYS A 428 16.41 -1.14 12.81
CA LYS A 428 16.50 -2.46 13.42
C LYS A 428 17.33 -3.42 12.56
N LEU A 429 17.07 -3.53 11.27
CA LEU A 429 17.84 -4.36 10.34
C LEU A 429 19.29 -3.90 10.25
N LYS A 430 19.55 -2.58 10.21
CA LYS A 430 20.90 -2.04 10.25
C LYS A 430 21.60 -2.52 11.52
N HIS A 431 20.97 -2.36 12.68
CA HIS A 431 21.53 -2.78 13.97
C HIS A 431 21.81 -4.28 14.03
N GLU A 432 20.86 -5.14 13.63
CA GLU A 432 21.03 -6.60 13.62
C GLU A 432 22.15 -7.02 12.66
N ARG A 433 22.21 -6.46 11.44
CA ARG A 433 23.30 -6.76 10.49
C ARG A 433 24.66 -6.27 11.01
N HIS A 434 24.72 -5.11 11.66
CA HIS A 434 25.95 -4.60 12.26
C HIS A 434 26.42 -5.51 13.39
N GLN A 435 25.50 -5.99 14.23
CA GLN A 435 25.83 -6.91 15.32
C GLN A 435 26.36 -8.23 14.79
N VAL A 436 25.70 -8.84 13.80
CA VAL A 436 26.15 -10.09 13.17
C VAL A 436 27.50 -9.90 12.48
N PHE A 437 27.69 -8.80 11.74
CA PHE A 437 28.95 -8.50 11.08
C PHE A 437 30.08 -8.24 12.08
N PHE A 438 29.80 -7.56 13.19
CA PHE A 438 30.77 -7.34 14.27
C PHE A 438 31.19 -8.67 14.92
N THR A 439 30.22 -9.53 15.26
CA THR A 439 30.50 -10.88 15.77
C THR A 439 31.31 -11.71 14.77
N PHE A 440 31.00 -11.56 13.48
CA PHE A 440 31.75 -12.20 12.42
C PHE A 440 33.19 -11.70 12.43
N VAL A 441 33.45 -10.41 12.20
CA VAL A 441 34.81 -9.84 12.09
C VAL A 441 35.68 -10.09 13.34
N ASN A 442 35.08 -10.21 14.53
CA ASN A 442 35.80 -10.52 15.77
C ASN A 442 36.16 -12.00 15.95
N ALA A 443 35.71 -12.89 15.06
CA ALA A 443 36.09 -14.30 15.11
C ALA A 443 37.61 -14.47 14.93
N PRO A 444 38.23 -15.46 15.62
CA PRO A 444 39.66 -15.63 15.56
C PRO A 444 40.13 -15.97 14.14
N LYS A 445 41.21 -15.32 13.69
CA LYS A 445 41.75 -15.47 12.32
C LYS A 445 42.04 -16.91 11.91
N SER A 446 42.39 -17.76 12.87
CA SER A 446 42.61 -19.20 12.66
C SER A 446 41.36 -19.91 12.13
N GLU A 447 40.17 -19.46 12.51
CA GLU A 447 38.90 -20.02 12.03
C GLU A 447 38.70 -19.71 10.55
N TYR A 448 38.99 -18.48 10.11
CA TYR A 448 38.90 -18.10 8.70
C TYR A 448 39.90 -18.84 7.81
N LEU A 449 41.13 -19.02 8.29
CA LEU A 449 42.14 -19.82 7.61
C LEU A 449 41.71 -21.29 7.48
N ASN A 450 41.09 -21.85 8.52
CA ASN A 450 40.56 -23.22 8.49
C ASN A 450 39.35 -23.34 7.56
N LEU A 451 38.45 -22.36 7.55
CA LEU A 451 37.29 -22.29 6.67
C LEU A 451 37.73 -22.22 5.21
N LYS A 452 38.66 -21.32 4.89
CA LYS A 452 39.25 -21.22 3.56
C LYS A 452 39.94 -22.50 3.14
N LYS A 453 40.80 -23.05 4.00
CA LYS A 453 41.52 -24.30 3.70
C LYS A 453 40.56 -25.43 3.38
N ARG A 454 39.47 -25.59 4.15
CA ARG A 454 38.43 -26.58 3.86
C ARG A 454 37.75 -26.34 2.51
N LEU A 455 37.42 -25.09 2.20
CA LEU A 455 36.79 -24.72 0.93
C LEU A 455 37.70 -25.02 -0.27
N ASP A 456 38.99 -24.72 -0.13
CA ASP A 456 40.04 -24.98 -1.13
C ASP A 456 40.41 -26.48 -1.22
N ASP A 457 40.34 -27.23 -0.12
CA ASP A 457 40.63 -28.67 -0.11
C ASP A 457 39.53 -29.48 -0.80
N VAL A 458 38.27 -29.01 -0.75
CA VAL A 458 37.17 -29.58 -1.56
C VAL A 458 37.45 -29.43 -3.06
N ASP A 459 38.05 -28.32 -3.51
CA ASP A 459 38.33 -28.11 -4.94
C ASP A 459 39.37 -29.10 -5.47
N LYS A 460 40.30 -29.56 -4.62
CA LYS A 460 41.32 -30.54 -4.98
C LYS A 460 40.75 -31.95 -5.11
N GLU A 461 39.78 -32.32 -4.29
CA GLU A 461 39.12 -33.63 -4.38
C GLU A 461 38.29 -33.78 -5.67
N GLU A 462 37.84 -32.67 -6.26
CA GLU A 462 37.13 -32.67 -7.54
C GLU A 462 38.05 -32.64 -8.77
N GLU A 463 39.26 -32.09 -8.67
CA GLU A 463 40.22 -32.02 -9.80
C GLU A 463 40.79 -33.39 -10.20
N ASP A 464 40.73 -34.40 -9.32
CA ASP A 464 41.15 -35.78 -9.60
C ASP A 464 40.08 -36.61 -10.37
N GLY A 465 38.93 -36.00 -10.71
CA GLY A 465 37.90 -36.56 -11.61
C GLY A 465 37.82 -35.82 -12.95
N ASP A 466 37.64 -36.55 -14.06
CA ASP A 466 37.77 -36.12 -15.48
C ASP A 466 36.83 -34.99 -16.00
N GLU A 467 36.54 -33.91 -15.26
CA GLU A 467 35.76 -32.74 -15.73
C GLU A 467 36.58 -31.42 -15.75
N GLN A 468 37.56 -31.34 -16.65
CA GLN A 468 38.47 -30.17 -16.76
C GLN A 468 37.94 -28.97 -17.58
N THR A 469 36.86 -29.11 -18.35
CA THR A 469 36.53 -28.11 -19.41
C THR A 469 35.70 -26.90 -18.97
N PHE A 470 35.03 -26.91 -17.81
CA PHE A 470 34.13 -25.81 -17.41
C PHE A 470 34.76 -24.82 -16.40
N LYS A 471 35.77 -25.25 -15.63
CA LYS A 471 36.38 -24.43 -14.54
C LYS A 471 37.29 -23.29 -15.05
N THR A 472 37.85 -23.40 -16.26
CA THR A 472 38.77 -22.38 -16.83
C THR A 472 38.06 -21.07 -17.19
N GLU A 473 36.76 -21.13 -17.55
CA GLU A 473 35.98 -19.96 -17.97
C GLU A 473 35.52 -19.11 -16.76
N THR A 474 35.18 -19.74 -15.64
CA THR A 474 34.82 -19.04 -14.39
C THR A 474 36.02 -18.34 -13.76
N ARG A 475 37.19 -19.00 -13.74
CA ARG A 475 38.43 -18.44 -13.17
C ARG A 475 38.98 -17.26 -13.99
N SER A 476 38.81 -17.28 -15.31
CA SER A 476 39.17 -16.16 -16.18
C SER A 476 38.21 -14.98 -16.04
N HIS A 477 36.91 -15.20 -15.90
CA HIS A 477 35.95 -14.12 -15.63
C HIS A 477 36.17 -13.42 -14.29
N ILE A 478 36.55 -14.16 -13.24
CA ILE A 478 36.87 -13.57 -11.93
C ILE A 478 38.17 -12.76 -11.99
N GLN A 479 39.21 -13.24 -12.68
CA GLN A 479 40.44 -12.48 -12.92
C GLN A 479 40.23 -11.23 -13.78
N GLU A 480 39.28 -11.27 -14.71
CA GLU A 480 38.92 -10.11 -15.53
C GLU A 480 38.13 -9.07 -14.72
N LEU A 481 37.26 -9.52 -13.80
CA LEU A 481 36.57 -8.67 -12.83
C LEU A 481 37.55 -8.02 -11.83
N GLU A 482 38.51 -8.77 -11.28
CA GLU A 482 39.57 -8.26 -10.40
C GLU A 482 40.42 -7.18 -11.11
N LYS A 483 40.85 -7.44 -12.36
CA LYS A 483 41.59 -6.46 -13.16
C LYS A 483 40.75 -5.23 -13.52
N SER A 484 39.43 -5.36 -13.66
CA SER A 484 38.56 -4.22 -13.96
C SER A 484 38.25 -3.36 -12.73
N GLN A 485 38.28 -3.91 -11.51
CA GLN A 485 38.13 -3.16 -10.26
C GLN A 485 39.44 -2.51 -9.79
N GLU A 486 40.60 -3.18 -9.92
CA GLU A 486 41.90 -2.56 -9.61
C GLU A 486 42.19 -1.33 -10.51
N ASN A 487 41.79 -1.38 -11.79
CA ASN A 487 41.95 -0.25 -12.71
C ASN A 487 41.00 0.94 -12.46
N MET A 488 39.96 0.79 -11.63
CA MET A 488 39.10 1.91 -11.22
C MET A 488 39.62 2.63 -9.98
N ASN A 489 40.26 1.92 -9.03
CA ASN A 489 40.79 2.55 -7.81
C ASN A 489 42.10 3.34 -8.04
N ASP A 490 42.94 2.94 -9.00
CA ASP A 490 44.18 3.67 -9.31
C ASP A 490 43.97 4.99 -10.08
N ASN A 491 42.76 5.24 -10.61
CA ASN A 491 42.46 6.45 -11.40
C ASN A 491 41.88 7.62 -10.58
N ASP A 492 41.43 7.38 -9.35
CA ASP A 492 40.87 8.43 -8.48
C ASP A 492 41.89 9.05 -7.51
N GLU A 493 43.05 8.40 -7.27
CA GLU A 493 44.14 8.98 -6.46
C GLU A 493 45.09 9.92 -7.23
N GLN A 494 45.04 9.98 -8.57
CA GLN A 494 45.90 10.88 -9.38
C GLN A 494 45.21 12.14 -9.94
N LYS A 495 43.92 12.39 -9.65
CA LYS A 495 43.19 13.57 -10.19
C LYS A 495 42.96 14.73 -9.23
N THR A 496 43.35 14.66 -7.96
CA THR A 496 43.12 15.73 -6.98
C THR A 496 44.30 16.66 -6.70
N THR A 497 45.44 16.54 -7.40
CA THR A 497 46.63 17.42 -7.19
C THR A 497 47.19 18.12 -8.44
N LYS A 498 46.38 18.33 -9.50
CA LYS A 498 46.80 19.15 -10.66
C LYS A 498 45.66 19.98 -11.30
N LYS A 499 44.97 20.79 -10.50
CA LYS A 499 44.08 21.85 -11.00
C LYS A 499 44.09 23.09 -10.11
N LYS A 500 45.28 23.62 -9.83
CA LYS A 500 45.52 24.94 -9.23
C LYS A 500 46.82 25.54 -9.78
N LYS A 501 46.81 25.89 -11.05
CA LYS A 501 47.65 26.91 -11.69
C LYS A 501 47.22 26.98 -13.15
N ASP A 502 47.19 28.19 -13.68
CA ASP A 502 46.88 28.53 -15.07
C ASP A 502 45.39 28.81 -15.35
N GLU A 503 44.85 29.83 -14.69
CA GLU A 503 43.88 30.73 -15.34
C GLU A 503 43.92 32.12 -14.66
N LYS A 504 44.97 32.88 -15.00
CA LYS A 504 45.06 34.33 -14.82
C LYS A 504 45.78 34.88 -16.04
N LEU A 505 45.01 35.42 -17.00
CA LEU A 505 45.30 36.50 -17.95
C LEU A 505 44.49 36.28 -19.23
N ASN A 506 43.30 36.87 -19.34
CA ASN A 506 43.16 38.03 -20.21
C ASN A 506 41.85 38.77 -19.94
N LYS A 507 41.95 40.09 -20.04
CA LYS A 507 41.00 41.12 -19.65
C LYS A 507 40.37 41.75 -20.91
N ASN A 508 39.19 42.34 -20.71
CA ASN A 508 38.58 43.46 -21.43
C ASN A 508 38.03 43.14 -22.84
N GLU A 509 36.92 43.68 -23.35
CA GLU A 509 35.95 44.77 -23.10
C GLU A 509 34.75 44.38 -24.03
N ASP A 510 33.45 44.64 -23.85
CA ASP A 510 32.72 45.87 -23.56
C ASP A 510 31.22 45.56 -23.25
N ASN A 511 30.67 46.37 -22.33
CA ASN A 511 29.30 46.91 -22.15
C ASN A 511 28.10 46.38 -22.99
N LEU A 512 26.93 46.15 -22.36
CA LEU A 512 25.78 47.10 -22.30
C LEU A 512 24.53 46.53 -21.54
N LEU A 513 24.22 47.18 -20.41
CA LEU A 513 22.92 47.52 -19.75
C LEU A 513 21.62 46.69 -19.90
N LEU A 514 21.06 46.27 -18.74
CA LEU A 514 19.82 46.78 -18.06
C LEU A 514 19.45 45.76 -16.93
N ASP A 515 19.68 46.11 -15.66
CA ASP A 515 18.69 46.64 -14.68
C ASP A 515 17.42 45.77 -14.51
N ASP A 516 17.30 45.09 -13.35
CA ASP A 516 16.43 45.59 -12.28
C ASP A 516 16.64 44.87 -10.94
N ASN A 517 16.74 45.70 -9.90
CA ASN A 517 16.93 45.43 -8.47
C ASN A 517 15.76 44.68 -7.82
N PHE A 518 16.06 43.91 -6.77
CA PHE A 518 15.43 44.12 -5.45
C PHE A 518 16.29 43.45 -4.35
N ASP A 519 17.00 44.30 -3.60
CA ASP A 519 17.66 44.02 -2.32
C ASP A 519 16.64 44.12 -1.18
N GLU A 520 16.88 43.34 -0.12
CA GLU A 520 16.66 43.63 1.32
C GLU A 520 16.79 42.29 2.07
N GLU A 521 17.37 42.16 3.26
CA GLU A 521 18.31 42.98 4.02
C GLU A 521 18.91 42.03 5.07
N LEU A 522 20.16 42.27 5.44
CA LEU A 522 20.86 41.63 6.55
C LEU A 522 20.18 41.98 7.88
N ASN A 523 20.17 41.02 8.83
CA ASN A 523 20.36 41.43 10.21
C ASN A 523 21.21 40.43 11.02
N SER A 524 22.33 40.98 11.48
CA SER A 524 23.30 40.47 12.42
C SER A 524 22.73 40.34 13.83
N ASN A 525 23.19 39.35 14.59
CA ASN A 525 23.53 39.58 16.00
C ASN A 525 24.53 38.53 16.49
N GLU A 526 25.78 38.97 16.62
CA GLU A 526 26.75 38.49 17.60
C GLU A 526 26.25 38.81 19.01
N ASN A 527 26.30 37.86 19.94
CA ASN A 527 27.17 37.93 21.12
C ASN A 527 26.84 36.86 22.16
N ASP A 528 27.93 36.27 22.65
CA ASP A 528 28.18 35.78 24.00
C ASP A 528 27.27 34.71 24.62
N LYS A 529 27.81 33.49 24.71
CA LYS A 529 28.26 32.95 26.01
C LYS A 529 29.28 31.81 25.85
N THR A 530 30.52 32.20 26.10
CA THR A 530 31.68 31.41 26.50
C THR A 530 31.40 30.62 27.78
N GLN A 531 31.76 29.33 27.82
CA GLN A 531 32.43 28.59 28.92
C GLN A 531 32.07 27.09 28.88
N GLU A 532 32.97 26.26 28.33
CA GLU A 532 33.48 25.00 28.91
C GLU A 532 34.26 24.23 27.85
N LEU A 533 35.54 24.55 27.71
CA LEU A 533 36.54 23.69 27.07
C LEU A 533 37.92 24.24 27.42
N GLU A 534 38.46 23.85 28.57
CA GLU A 534 39.91 23.90 28.84
C GLU A 534 40.22 23.05 30.08
N ALA A 535 40.34 21.75 29.87
CA ALA A 535 40.97 20.83 30.82
C ALA A 535 41.73 19.74 30.05
N ASN A 536 42.75 20.14 29.29
CA ASN A 536 43.83 19.22 28.92
C ASN A 536 45.04 19.97 28.39
N ASN A 537 45.87 20.48 29.31
CA ASN A 537 47.29 20.71 29.07
C ASN A 537 47.97 21.03 30.41
N ASN A 538 48.49 20.01 31.07
CA ASN A 538 49.61 20.13 32.00
C ASN A 538 50.09 18.74 32.42
N LYS A 539 51.05 18.18 31.70
CA LYS A 539 51.91 17.11 32.26
C LYS A 539 53.21 16.95 31.49
N ILE A 540 54.12 17.91 31.66
CA ILE A 540 55.56 17.68 31.48
C ILE A 540 56.28 18.34 32.66
N ASP A 541 57.24 17.59 33.22
CA ASP A 541 58.23 17.93 34.26
C ASP A 541 57.82 17.92 35.74
N ARG A 542 58.05 16.77 36.39
CA ARG A 542 59.02 16.66 37.50
C ARG A 542 59.36 15.22 37.82
N ASN A 543 60.58 14.83 37.45
CA ASN A 543 61.29 13.68 37.98
C ASN A 543 61.83 13.94 39.40
N GLN A 544 62.11 12.83 40.09
CA GLN A 544 62.92 12.64 41.30
C GLN A 544 62.24 12.81 42.67
N MET A 545 61.92 11.69 43.33
CA MET A 545 62.78 11.13 44.38
C MET A 545 62.19 9.85 45.00
N LYS A 546 63.08 8.87 45.26
CA LYS A 546 62.99 7.74 46.21
C LYS A 546 61.96 6.66 45.83
N GLY A 547 62.29 5.38 45.79
CA GLY A 547 63.37 4.64 46.44
C GLY A 547 62.73 3.38 47.02
N GLN A 548 63.19 2.21 46.55
CA GLN A 548 63.16 0.89 47.18
C GLN A 548 61.92 0.52 48.01
N SER A 549 61.11 -0.43 47.52
CA SER A 549 60.72 -1.62 48.30
C SER A 549 59.82 -2.55 47.47
N SER A 550 60.03 -3.86 47.68
CA SER A 550 59.06 -4.95 47.53
C SER A 550 58.50 -5.25 46.14
N LYS A 551 59.37 -5.91 45.37
CA LYS A 551 59.13 -7.21 44.72
C LYS A 551 57.97 -7.99 45.39
N ASP A 552 56.94 -8.28 44.60
CA ASP A 552 55.78 -9.20 44.82
C ASP A 552 54.43 -8.51 44.57
N ARG A 553 54.20 -8.03 43.32
CA ARG A 553 52.88 -7.60 42.81
C ARG A 553 52.84 -7.40 41.28
N ASN A 554 53.63 -8.17 40.53
CA ASN A 554 53.84 -7.93 39.10
C ASN A 554 52.96 -8.74 38.14
N ASP A 555 52.03 -9.57 38.64
CA ASP A 555 51.23 -10.43 37.76
C ASP A 555 49.77 -9.97 37.58
N GLU A 556 49.23 -9.04 38.39
CA GLU A 556 47.84 -8.54 38.25
C GLU A 556 47.70 -7.26 37.41
N ILE A 557 48.74 -6.41 37.33
CA ILE A 557 48.67 -5.12 36.59
C ILE A 557 48.78 -5.35 35.06
N GLY A 558 49.35 -6.47 34.63
CA GLY A 558 49.49 -6.81 33.21
C GLY A 558 48.22 -7.33 32.53
N GLU A 559 47.16 -7.64 33.28
CA GLU A 559 45.88 -8.09 32.74
C GLU A 559 44.90 -6.93 32.50
N GLU A 560 44.80 -5.96 33.43
CA GLU A 560 43.94 -4.76 33.25
C GLU A 560 44.37 -3.90 32.04
N ASP A 561 45.67 -3.76 31.79
CA ASP A 561 46.19 -3.03 30.63
C ASP A 561 45.94 -3.75 29.29
N LYS A 562 45.77 -5.08 29.31
CA LYS A 562 45.42 -5.84 28.10
C LYS A 562 43.92 -5.80 27.82
N GLU A 563 43.10 -5.86 28.87
CA GLU A 563 41.65 -5.79 28.76
C GLU A 563 41.20 -4.41 28.26
N ASN A 564 41.77 -3.31 28.80
CA ASN A 564 41.48 -1.95 28.32
C ASN A 564 41.90 -1.73 26.86
N ASN A 565 43.06 -2.25 26.45
CA ASN A 565 43.50 -2.18 25.04
C ASN A 565 42.61 -2.99 24.09
N GLN A 566 41.94 -4.02 24.58
CA GLN A 566 41.04 -4.84 23.77
C GLN A 566 39.68 -4.14 23.61
N ILE A 567 39.16 -3.54 24.68
CA ILE A 567 37.93 -2.74 24.65
C ILE A 567 38.07 -1.54 23.70
N GLU A 568 39.18 -0.79 23.79
CA GLU A 568 39.41 0.38 22.92
C GLU A 568 39.51 -0.01 21.43
N LYS A 569 40.08 -1.17 21.13
CA LYS A 569 40.11 -1.72 19.76
C LYS A 569 38.72 -2.14 19.28
N GLU A 570 37.92 -2.76 20.13
CA GLU A 570 36.54 -3.15 19.80
C GLU A 570 35.65 -1.93 19.53
N GLU A 571 35.75 -0.88 20.34
CA GLU A 571 35.02 0.38 20.13
C GLU A 571 35.43 1.07 18.81
N ALA A 572 36.72 1.12 18.51
CA ALA A 572 37.23 1.67 17.25
C ALA A 572 36.73 0.89 16.03
N LEU A 573 36.63 -0.43 16.15
CA LEU A 573 36.14 -1.32 15.09
C LEU A 573 34.62 -1.17 14.91
N MET A 574 33.86 -1.07 16.00
CA MET A 574 32.42 -0.79 15.96
C MET A 574 32.11 0.56 15.32
N LYS A 575 32.93 1.59 15.59
CA LYS A 575 32.82 2.91 14.95
C LYS A 575 33.05 2.81 13.43
N LYS A 576 34.09 2.09 13.00
CA LYS A 576 34.35 1.85 11.57
C LYS A 576 33.21 1.09 10.87
N ILE A 577 32.60 0.11 11.55
CA ILE A 577 31.46 -0.63 11.01
C ILE A 577 30.22 0.28 10.88
N ASN A 578 29.97 1.16 11.86
CA ASN A 578 28.83 2.09 11.83
C ASN A 578 28.90 3.09 10.66
N ASP A 579 30.12 3.43 10.21
CA ASP A 579 30.38 4.34 9.09
C ASP A 579 30.12 3.68 7.71
N ILE A 580 29.98 2.34 7.65
CA ILE A 580 29.65 1.62 6.41
C ILE A 580 28.18 1.87 6.09
N SER A 581 27.94 2.78 5.15
CA SER A 581 26.60 3.24 4.75
C SER A 581 25.82 2.23 3.88
N SER A 582 26.50 1.23 3.31
CA SER A 582 25.99 0.38 2.23
C SER A 582 25.19 -0.87 2.65
N PHE A 583 24.80 -0.97 3.93
CA PHE A 583 24.16 -2.18 4.49
C PHE A 583 22.76 -2.53 3.94
N ILE A 584 22.13 -1.69 3.12
CA ILE A 584 20.81 -1.99 2.56
C ILE A 584 20.87 -1.86 1.03
N PRO A 585 20.59 -2.93 0.26
CA PRO A 585 20.60 -2.88 -1.19
C PRO A 585 19.65 -1.80 -1.71
N ILE A 586 20.13 -0.98 -2.66
CA ILE A 586 19.33 0.07 -3.32
C ILE A 586 18.01 -0.50 -3.89
N ARG A 587 18.02 -1.75 -4.36
CA ARG A 587 16.82 -2.45 -4.84
C ARG A 587 15.71 -2.55 -3.80
N PHE A 588 16.04 -2.62 -2.51
CA PHE A 588 15.07 -2.59 -1.41
C PHE A 588 14.40 -1.22 -1.31
N PHE A 589 15.18 -0.13 -1.34
CA PHE A 589 14.64 1.23 -1.34
C PHE A 589 13.76 1.52 -2.54
N ILE A 590 14.15 1.09 -3.75
CA ILE A 590 13.33 1.27 -4.95
C ILE A 590 11.98 0.56 -4.80
N ARG A 591 11.97 -0.69 -4.31
CA ARG A 591 10.72 -1.43 -4.06
C ARG A 591 9.85 -0.78 -3.00
N ALA A 592 10.46 -0.28 -1.91
CA ALA A 592 9.74 0.43 -0.87
C ALA A 592 9.11 1.72 -1.41
N ILE A 593 9.87 2.54 -2.15
CA ILE A 593 9.39 3.77 -2.78
C ILE A 593 8.23 3.49 -3.75
N LEU A 594 8.35 2.45 -4.59
CA LEU A 594 7.26 2.02 -5.46
C LEU A 594 6.01 1.61 -4.67
N GLY A 595 6.18 0.88 -3.56
CA GLY A 595 5.09 0.51 -2.66
C GLY A 595 4.40 1.74 -2.05
N PHE A 596 5.18 2.71 -1.55
CA PHE A 596 4.66 3.97 -1.03
C PHE A 596 3.94 4.80 -2.10
N ALA A 597 4.50 4.87 -3.31
CA ALA A 597 3.90 5.58 -4.43
C ALA A 597 2.53 4.97 -4.81
N LEU A 598 2.42 3.64 -4.83
CA LEU A 598 1.15 2.96 -5.11
C LEU A 598 0.10 3.26 -4.03
N ILE A 599 0.47 3.13 -2.74
CA ILE A 599 -0.44 3.45 -1.62
C ILE A 599 -0.91 4.90 -1.71
N PHE A 600 0.01 5.84 -1.96
CA PHE A 600 -0.32 7.25 -2.10
C PHE A 600 -1.23 7.53 -3.29
N SER A 601 -0.93 6.97 -4.45
CA SER A 601 -1.71 7.17 -5.67
C SER A 601 -3.15 6.67 -5.55
N PHE A 602 -3.36 5.54 -4.88
CA PHE A 602 -4.68 4.94 -4.70
C PHE A 602 -5.54 5.76 -3.73
N SER A 603 -4.95 6.17 -2.59
CA SER A 603 -5.62 7.04 -1.63
C SER A 603 -5.96 8.41 -2.24
N LEU A 604 -5.01 9.01 -2.97
CA LEU A 604 -5.21 10.30 -3.64
C LEU A 604 -6.34 10.22 -4.69
N ALA A 605 -6.35 9.19 -5.53
CA ALA A 605 -7.42 8.99 -6.51
C ALA A 605 -8.80 8.88 -5.83
N PHE A 606 -8.89 8.16 -4.72
CA PHE A 606 -10.13 8.04 -3.96
C PHE A 606 -10.56 9.38 -3.34
N THR A 607 -9.62 10.14 -2.76
CA THR A 607 -9.92 11.48 -2.23
C THR A 607 -10.42 12.42 -3.33
N ILE A 608 -9.80 12.39 -4.52
CA ILE A 608 -10.25 13.19 -5.68
C ILE A 608 -11.67 12.79 -6.08
N ILE A 609 -11.98 11.49 -6.18
CA ILE A 609 -13.33 11.00 -6.52
C ILE A 609 -14.34 11.42 -5.45
N ALA A 610 -13.99 11.32 -4.17
CA ALA A 610 -14.86 11.72 -3.07
C ALA A 610 -15.16 13.23 -3.10
N VAL A 611 -14.12 14.06 -3.27
CA VAL A 611 -14.27 15.52 -3.40
C VAL A 611 -15.09 15.89 -4.62
N TYR A 612 -14.85 15.23 -5.76
CA TYR A 612 -15.63 15.44 -6.98
C TYR A 612 -17.10 15.05 -6.78
N ALA A 613 -17.38 13.90 -6.15
CA ALA A 613 -18.74 13.47 -5.86
C ALA A 613 -19.46 14.42 -4.90
N SER A 614 -18.75 14.97 -3.90
CA SER A 614 -19.32 15.97 -3.00
C SER A 614 -19.58 17.29 -3.72
N LEU A 615 -18.68 17.75 -4.60
CA LEU A 615 -18.88 18.94 -5.44
C LEU A 615 -20.06 18.76 -6.40
N ALA A 616 -20.16 17.60 -7.03
CA ALA A 616 -21.27 17.27 -7.94
C ALA A 616 -22.61 17.10 -7.21
N ALA A 617 -22.61 16.90 -5.89
CA ALA A 617 -23.83 16.90 -5.08
C ALA A 617 -24.24 18.32 -4.62
N VAL A 618 -23.31 19.28 -4.66
CA VAL A 618 -23.57 20.70 -4.36
C VAL A 618 -24.06 21.44 -5.60
N GLN A 619 -23.57 21.07 -6.79
CA GLN A 619 -24.08 21.54 -8.08
C GLN A 619 -25.42 20.91 -8.41
#